data_AF-A0A6B3AJ54-F1
#
_entry.id   AF-A0A6B3AJ54-F1
#
_cell.length_a   1.000
_cell.length_b   1.000
_cell.length_c   1.000
_cell.angle_alpha   90.00
_cell.angle_beta   90.00
_cell.angle_gamma   90.00
#
_symmetry.space_group_name_H-M   'P 1'
#
loop_
_entity.id
_entity.type
_entity.pdbx_description
1 polymer ?
#
loop_
_entity_poly.entity_id
_entity_poly.type
_entity_poly.pdbx_seq_one_letter_code
_entity_poly.pdbx_strand_id
1 'polypeptide(L)' 'MELRGVEELMDLLYACRDPGGAGAGGSGHALRAAALLRRARPADKELQVAALVRPVGRLLGPG' A
#
# COMPACT_ATOMS: atom_id res chain seq x y z
N MET A 1 9.98 5.73 11.73
CA MET A 1 9.68 6.86 10.82
C MET A 1 8.16 7.05 10.88
N GLU A 2 7.69 8.21 11.34
CA GLU A 2 6.25 8.51 11.34
C GLU A 2 5.85 9.03 9.95
N LEU A 3 4.76 8.49 9.38
CA LEU A 3 4.18 9.04 8.14
C LEU A 3 3.48 10.35 8.48
N ARG A 4 4.02 11.47 8.00
CA ARG A 4 3.51 12.82 8.27
C ARG A 4 2.26 13.17 7.47
N GLY A 5 1.85 12.33 6.51
CA GLY A 5 0.68 12.60 5.67
C GLY A 5 0.46 11.62 4.52
N VAL A 6 -0.56 11.93 3.71
CA VAL A 6 -0.95 11.13 2.53
C VAL A 6 0.11 11.21 1.44
N GLU A 7 0.77 12.35 1.31
CA GLU A 7 1.83 12.61 0.35
C GLU A 7 3.03 11.67 0.57
N GLU A 8 3.52 11.55 1.81
CA GLU A 8 4.60 10.61 2.15
C GLU A 8 4.18 9.15 1.91
N LEU A 9 2.91 8.80 2.14
CA LEU A 9 2.38 7.48 1.80
C LEU A 9 2.39 7.24 0.29
N MET A 10 1.99 8.23 -0.51
CA MET A 10 1.99 8.14 -1.96
C MET A 10 3.40 8.00 -2.52
N ASP A 11 4.37 8.73 -1.97
CA ASP A 11 5.79 8.64 -2.35
C ASP A 11 6.38 7.27 -2.01
N LEU A 12 6.06 6.71 -0.83
CA LEU A 12 6.49 5.36 -0.46
C LEU A 12 5.85 4.29 -1.34
N LEU A 13 4.56 4.42 -1.64
CA LEU A 13 3.88 3.54 -2.58
C LEU A 13 4.50 3.68 -3.98
N TYR A 14 4.90 4.86 -4.40
CA TYR A 14 5.56 5.05 -5.68
C TYR A 14 6.97 4.44 -5.69
N ALA A 15 7.76 4.62 -4.64
CA ALA A 15 9.08 4.03 -4.48
C ALA A 15 9.06 2.49 -4.42
N CYS A 16 7.98 1.91 -3.90
CA CYS A 16 7.75 0.46 -3.86
C CYS A 16 7.24 -0.13 -5.19
N ARG A 17 7.02 0.70 -6.22
CA ARG A 17 6.58 0.27 -7.54
C ARG A 17 7.81 -0.05 -8.38
N ASP A 18 8.11 -1.34 -8.50
CA ASP A 18 9.20 -1.82 -9.34
C ASP A 18 8.98 -1.37 -10.81
N PRO A 19 9.91 -0.63 -11.42
CA PRO A 19 9.79 -0.15 -12.80
C PRO A 19 10.02 -1.27 -13.85
N GLY A 20 10.47 -2.46 -13.44
CA GLY A 20 10.96 -3.53 -14.33
C GLY A 20 9.98 -4.63 -14.72
N GLY A 21 8.69 -4.55 -14.38
CA GLY A 21 7.65 -5.38 -15.01
C GLY A 21 7.67 -6.90 -14.73
N ALA A 22 8.55 -7.42 -13.86
CA ALA A 22 8.58 -8.83 -13.50
C ALA A 22 8.07 -9.05 -12.07
N GLY A 23 6.74 -8.99 -11.90
CA GLY A 23 6.07 -9.38 -10.66
C GLY A 23 5.89 -8.25 -9.66
N ALA A 24 4.80 -7.49 -9.85
CA ALA A 24 4.17 -6.59 -8.87
C ALA A 24 5.02 -6.26 -7.63
N GLY A 25 5.88 -5.24 -7.75
CA GLY A 25 6.49 -4.62 -6.57
C GLY A 25 5.43 -4.32 -5.51
N GLY A 26 5.83 -4.29 -4.23
CA GLY A 26 4.92 -4.31 -3.07
C GLY A 26 3.74 -3.32 -3.14
N SER A 27 3.92 -2.19 -3.83
CA SER A 27 2.88 -1.20 -4.11
C SER A 27 1.78 -1.67 -5.07
N GLY A 28 2.13 -2.35 -6.16
CA GLY A 28 1.15 -2.88 -7.13
C GLY A 28 0.23 -3.91 -6.48
N HIS A 29 0.77 -4.72 -5.57
CA HIS A 29 0.00 -5.66 -4.75
C HIS A 29 -0.93 -4.94 -3.76
N ALA A 30 -0.47 -3.87 -3.12
CA ALA A 30 -1.28 -3.09 -2.17
C ALA A 30 -2.45 -2.37 -2.84
N LEU A 31 -2.21 -1.71 -3.98
CA LEU A 31 -3.28 -1.06 -4.76
C LEU A 31 -4.32 -2.08 -5.25
N ARG A 32 -3.87 -3.25 -5.72
CA ARG A 32 -4.77 -4.34 -6.12
C ARG A 32 -5.60 -4.84 -4.93
N ALA A 33 -4.99 -5.05 -3.77
CA ALA A 33 -5.69 -5.48 -2.57
C ALA A 33 -6.73 -4.45 -2.09
N ALA A 34 -6.36 -3.16 -2.05
CA ALA A 34 -7.29 -2.08 -1.67
C ALA A 34 -8.46 -1.97 -2.65
N ALA A 35 -8.21 -2.12 -3.96
CA ALA A 35 -9.27 -2.09 -4.97
C ALA A 35 -10.25 -3.27 -4.85
N LEU A 36 -9.76 -4.46 -4.51
CA LEU A 36 -10.62 -5.63 -4.24
C LEU A 36 -11.48 -5.42 -2.99
N LEU A 37 -10.89 -4.89 -1.92
CA LEU A 37 -11.61 -4.60 -0.67
C LEU A 37 -12.66 -3.50 -0.88
N ARG A 38 -12.37 -2.48 -1.69
CA ARG A 38 -13.36 -1.46 -2.06
C ARG A 38 -14.58 -2.06 -2.78
N ARG A 39 -14.37 -3.11 -3.59
CA ARG A 39 -15.45 -3.80 -4.30
C ARG A 39 -16.23 -4.74 -3.38
N ALA A 40 -15.55 -5.47 -2.50
CA ALA A 40 -16.18 -6.47 -1.63
C ALA A 40 -16.81 -5.86 -0.36
N ARG A 41 -16.22 -4.78 0.17
CA ARG A 41 -16.62 -4.10 1.42
C ARG A 41 -16.56 -2.58 1.26
N PRO A 42 -17.45 -1.99 0.45
CA PRO A 42 -17.37 -0.57 0.09
C PRO A 42 -17.48 0.39 1.29
N ALA A 43 -18.21 0.01 2.34
CA ALA A 43 -18.34 0.79 3.56
C ALA A 43 -17.10 0.75 4.47
N ASP A 44 -16.25 -0.27 4.32
CA ASP A 44 -15.12 -0.53 5.21
C ASP A 44 -13.85 0.16 4.67
N LYS A 45 -13.79 1.48 4.88
CA LYS A 45 -12.69 2.34 4.40
C LYS A 45 -11.39 2.07 5.17
N GLU A 46 -11.48 1.75 6.45
CA GLU A 46 -10.33 1.43 7.29
C GLU A 46 -9.60 0.19 6.77
N LEU A 47 -10.34 -0.85 6.38
CA LEU A 47 -9.75 -2.06 5.79
C LEU A 47 -9.08 -1.79 4.43
N GLN A 48 -9.64 -0.89 3.63
CA GLN A 48 -9.02 -0.46 2.35
C GLN A 48 -7.70 0.28 2.61
N VAL A 49 -7.66 1.18 3.59
CA VAL A 49 -6.45 1.91 4.00
C VAL A 49 -5.41 0.97 4.61
N ALA A 50 -5.83 0.03 5.47
CA ALA A 50 -4.96 -0.98 6.05
C ALA A 50 -4.22 -1.80 4.97
N ALA A 51 -4.90 -2.12 3.86
CA ALA A 51 -4.28 -2.80 2.73
C ALA A 51 -3.23 -1.94 2.00
N LEU A 52 -3.43 -0.62 1.94
CA LEU A 52 -2.47 0.32 1.34
C LEU A 52 -1.21 0.49 2.19
N VAL A 53 -1.34 0.54 3.52
CA VAL A 53 -0.18 0.76 4.41
C VAL A 53 0.55 -0.52 4.80
N ARG A 54 0.01 -1.70 4.48
CA ARG A 54 0.62 -3.01 4.78
C ARG A 54 2.07 -3.17 4.28
N PRO A 55 2.45 -2.74 3.06
CA PRO A 55 3.84 -2.80 2.60
C PRO A 55 4.76 -1.87 3.41
N VAL A 56 4.25 -0.71 3.84
CA VAL A 56 5.00 0.24 4.67
C VAL A 56 5.30 -0.36 6.04
N GLY A 57 4.34 -1.07 6.65
CA GLY A 57 4.57 -1.81 7.88
C GLY A 57 5.66 -2.89 7.78
N ARG A 58 5.86 -3.50 6.60
CA ARG A 58 6.99 -4.42 6.35
C ARG A 58 8.33 -3.70 6.20
N LEU A 59 8.33 -2.47 5.68
CA LEU A 59 9.54 -1.65 5.54
C LEU A 59 9.95 -0.98 6.85
N LEU A 60 8.99 -0.75 7.76
CA LEU A 60 9.21 -0.10 9.06
C LEU A 60 9.27 -1.09 10.23
N GLY A 61 8.90 -2.35 10.03
CA GLY A 61 9.03 -3.41 11.02
C GLY A 61 10.50 -3.83 11.20
N PRO A 62 10.88 -4.38 12.37
CA PRO A 62 12.23 -4.89 12.56
C PRO A 62 12.49 -6.00 11.54
N GLY A 63 13.54 -5.81 10.73
CA GLY A 63 14.20 -6.91 10.04
C GLY A 63 14.90 -7.81 11.04
#